data_AF-A0A9R1KF06-F1
#
_entry.id   AF-A0A9R1KF06-F1
#
_cell.length_a   1.000
_cell.length_b   1.000
_cell.length_c   1.000
_cell.angle_alpha   90.00
_cell.angle_beta   90.00
_cell.angle_gamma   90.00
#
_symmetry.space_group_name_H-M   'P 1'
#
loop_
_entity.id
_entity.type
_entity.pdbx_description
1 polymer ?
#
loop_
_entity_poly.entity_id
_entity_poly.type
_entity_poly.pdbx_seq_one_letter_code
_entity_poly.pdbx_strand_id
1 'polypeptide(L)'
;MEVPRSRRRIRHSPPPPPPAQGCTGGDDLISTLPDDMLLQILTRLGCARAAARTCILARRWRNLWIHLLGLIFHDVPVGKVQAALTRVARRRAGMSVSALDIRLMRSVPPEAARHDEALAKKLLCKAVRLSPEELMFVLPRSSISKPGRRVEITMPCFLHATSIELDTYFIQIQPPANQILHALERLSLSGNIVDIGACLNQCPRLHVLRVTCRGVLPVLLEESLTALEAAVALGLTVSLLRIELELYSGGHTADGAQFASLLHAAARVSPQELVLVNSFNKYFTAELPCFPRTKSIEMWLFFVCFTQVTEDKFLALERLSLQHYRCTILDLDTMVARCPRLRVLKVNADRSAQVVTIRSTSLEELELSIDEGQCEGINIETPLLTQLKLSVDAASDINVSIWAPMVEKVSYWFSYKKLALMFGFWSLQSLRVDTVENYKYKDEGLTKEGKDACSQPPRVHVLCLQISAQDQSGPVLNFARELEKPPVSNFPILALNLNAEGHVLAAFVSRILGMHHLQTRIQRLKVVLCSWSEMSKCVKHCPCNEPKN
;
A
#
# COMPACT_ATOMS: atom_id res chain seq x y z
N MET A 1 -65.53 29.78 -22.78
CA MET A 1 -65.55 29.02 -21.53
C MET A 1 -65.19 29.98 -20.40
N GLU A 2 -66.22 30.53 -19.77
CA GLU A 2 -66.13 31.42 -18.63
C GLU A 2 -66.11 30.62 -17.31
N VAL A 3 -65.43 31.17 -16.32
CA VAL A 3 -65.33 30.70 -14.94
C VAL A 3 -66.67 30.86 -14.22
N PRO A 4 -67.05 29.93 -13.32
CA PRO A 4 -67.81 30.28 -12.13
C PRO A 4 -67.00 30.04 -10.84
N ARG A 5 -67.03 31.08 -10.01
CA ARG A 5 -66.49 31.15 -8.65
C ARG A 5 -67.30 30.28 -7.69
N SER A 6 -66.64 29.53 -6.80
CA SER A 6 -67.28 28.98 -5.60
C SER A 6 -66.63 29.49 -4.31
N ARG A 7 -67.52 29.97 -3.45
CA ARG A 7 -67.42 30.73 -2.19
C ARG A 7 -66.41 30.19 -1.16
N ARG A 8 -65.57 31.09 -0.63
CA ARG A 8 -64.81 30.91 0.62
C ARG A 8 -65.78 30.83 1.80
N ARG A 9 -65.83 29.68 2.50
CA ARG A 9 -66.39 29.58 3.86
C ARG A 9 -65.33 30.06 4.85
N ILE A 10 -65.62 31.17 5.54
CA ILE A 10 -64.88 31.63 6.70
C ILE A 10 -65.16 30.64 7.85
N ARG A 11 -64.13 29.99 8.38
CA ARG A 11 -64.18 29.33 9.70
C ARG A 11 -63.23 30.08 10.61
N HIS A 12 -63.79 30.64 11.67
CA HIS A 12 -63.07 31.35 12.74
C HIS A 12 -62.19 30.36 13.51
N SER A 13 -60.91 30.69 13.69
CA SER A 13 -60.00 30.01 14.62
C SER A 13 -60.24 30.54 16.05
N PRO A 14 -60.17 29.70 17.10
CA PRO A 14 -60.27 30.16 18.48
C PRO A 14 -59.00 30.93 18.91
N PRO A 15 -59.07 31.79 19.95
CA PRO A 15 -57.95 32.63 20.36
C PRO A 15 -56.81 31.80 20.98
N PRO A 16 -55.55 32.25 20.87
CA PRO A 16 -54.40 31.53 21.41
C PRO A 16 -54.38 31.60 22.94
N PRO A 17 -53.84 30.58 23.63
CA PRO A 17 -53.66 30.61 25.08
C PRO A 17 -52.59 31.65 25.47
N PRO A 18 -52.63 32.17 26.72
CA PRO A 18 -51.69 33.18 27.18
C PRO A 18 -50.25 32.63 27.20
N PRO A 19 -49.23 33.50 27.05
CA PRO A 19 -47.84 33.06 26.96
C PRO A 19 -47.43 32.40 28.27
N ALA A 20 -47.01 31.14 28.19
CA ALA A 20 -46.32 30.48 29.27
C ALA A 20 -45.07 31.33 29.62
N GLN A 21 -45.06 31.81 30.86
CA GLN A 21 -43.90 32.46 31.47
C GLN A 21 -42.67 31.57 31.33
N GLY A 22 -41.58 32.20 30.90
CA GLY A 22 -40.42 31.54 30.34
C GLY A 22 -39.75 30.57 31.30
N CYS A 23 -39.55 29.35 30.81
CA CYS A 23 -38.30 28.66 31.06
C CYS A 23 -37.22 29.47 30.32
N THR A 24 -36.41 30.22 31.05
CA THR A 24 -35.13 30.73 30.55
C THR A 24 -34.32 29.52 30.11
N GLY A 25 -34.41 29.18 28.82
CA GLY A 25 -33.50 28.23 28.19
C GLY A 25 -32.09 28.71 28.47
N GLY A 26 -31.25 27.84 29.02
CA GLY A 26 -29.90 28.18 29.45
C GLY A 26 -29.21 29.03 28.39
N ASP A 27 -28.73 30.20 28.81
CA ASP A 27 -28.15 31.19 27.91
C ASP A 27 -27.10 30.52 27.01
N ASP A 28 -27.14 30.82 25.71
CA ASP A 28 -26.18 30.30 24.73
C ASP A 28 -24.82 30.99 24.91
N LEU A 29 -24.11 30.61 25.98
CA LEU A 29 -22.84 31.20 26.40
C LEU A 29 -21.75 31.00 25.34
N ILE A 30 -21.79 29.90 24.59
CA ILE A 30 -20.80 29.64 23.53
C ILE A 30 -20.99 30.65 22.39
N SER A 31 -22.23 30.92 21.96
CA SER A 31 -22.48 31.94 20.94
C SER A 31 -22.25 33.37 21.41
N THR A 32 -21.92 33.62 22.69
CA THR A 32 -21.48 34.95 23.18
C THR A 32 -19.98 35.18 23.00
N LEU A 33 -19.18 34.14 22.78
CA LEU A 33 -17.73 34.25 22.64
C LEU A 33 -17.32 35.12 21.43
N PRO A 34 -16.20 35.85 21.48
CA PRO A 34 -15.65 36.57 20.32
C PRO A 34 -15.42 35.68 19.08
N ASP A 35 -15.51 36.27 17.88
CA ASP A 35 -15.41 35.52 16.60
C ASP A 35 -14.08 34.76 16.48
N ASP A 36 -12.98 35.32 16.97
CA ASP A 36 -11.65 34.69 17.00
C ASP A 36 -11.63 33.40 17.83
N MET A 37 -12.28 33.39 19.00
CA MET A 37 -12.43 32.19 19.83
C MET A 37 -13.29 31.14 19.14
N LEU A 38 -14.39 31.57 18.49
CA LEU A 38 -15.23 30.66 17.70
C LEU A 38 -14.47 30.07 16.51
N LEU A 39 -13.63 30.86 15.84
CA LEU A 39 -12.77 30.39 14.75
C LEU A 39 -11.73 29.39 15.25
N GLN A 40 -11.15 29.58 16.43
CA GLN A 40 -10.27 28.58 17.04
C GLN A 40 -11.01 27.27 17.28
N ILE A 41 -12.22 27.31 17.84
CA ILE A 41 -13.07 26.11 18.04
C ILE A 41 -13.32 25.41 16.70
N LEU A 42 -13.72 26.16 15.67
CA LEU A 42 -13.99 25.60 14.34
C LEU A 42 -12.74 25.02 13.67
N THR A 43 -11.57 25.60 13.90
CA THR A 43 -10.29 25.10 13.38
C THR A 43 -9.98 23.71 13.97
N ARG A 44 -10.33 23.47 15.24
CA ARG A 44 -10.13 22.16 15.90
C ARG A 44 -11.05 21.06 15.36
N LEU A 45 -12.11 21.39 14.61
CA LEU A 45 -12.98 20.39 13.97
C LEU A 45 -12.32 19.72 12.75
N GLY A 46 -11.23 20.28 12.21
CA GLY A 46 -10.39 19.65 11.20
C GLY A 46 -10.99 19.48 9.80
N CYS A 47 -12.26 19.82 9.56
CA CYS A 47 -12.80 19.87 8.20
C CYS A 47 -13.90 20.92 8.00
N ALA A 48 -13.98 21.47 6.78
CA ALA A 48 -14.95 22.51 6.42
C ALA A 48 -16.40 22.01 6.52
N ARG A 49 -16.64 20.71 6.30
CA ARG A 49 -17.96 20.09 6.48
C ARG A 49 -18.43 20.18 7.93
N ALA A 50 -17.59 19.77 8.89
CA ALA A 50 -17.94 19.80 10.30
C ALA A 50 -18.13 21.23 10.78
N ALA A 51 -17.22 22.13 10.40
CA ALA A 51 -17.34 23.56 10.71
C ALA A 51 -18.60 24.19 10.13
N ALA A 52 -19.04 23.80 8.92
CA ALA A 52 -20.30 24.27 8.36
C ALA A 52 -21.55 23.66 9.05
N ARG A 53 -21.46 22.52 9.75
CA ARG A 53 -22.60 21.95 10.47
C ARG A 53 -22.90 22.67 11.78
N THR A 54 -21.93 23.38 12.37
CA THR A 54 -22.14 24.20 13.58
C THR A 54 -23.10 25.37 13.35
N CYS A 55 -23.40 25.68 12.08
CA CYS A 55 -24.43 26.65 11.69
C CYS A 55 -25.82 26.34 12.26
N ILE A 56 -26.05 25.09 12.73
CA ILE A 56 -27.29 24.66 13.39
C ILE A 56 -27.39 25.19 14.82
N LEU A 57 -26.26 25.50 15.48
CA LEU A 57 -26.22 25.96 16.88
C LEU A 57 -26.87 27.34 17.03
N ALA A 58 -26.44 28.32 16.23
CA ALA A 58 -27.10 29.62 16.15
C ALA A 58 -26.83 30.31 14.80
N ARG A 59 -27.66 31.31 14.45
CA ARG A 59 -27.55 32.07 13.18
C ARG A 59 -26.17 32.71 12.99
N ARG A 60 -25.50 33.09 14.09
CA ARG A 60 -24.17 33.70 14.08
C ARG A 60 -23.10 32.76 13.49
N TRP A 61 -23.21 31.46 13.71
CA TRP A 61 -22.23 30.47 13.24
C TRP A 61 -22.28 30.22 11.73
N ARG A 62 -23.34 30.69 11.04
CA ARG A 62 -23.65 30.36 9.64
C ARG A 62 -22.50 30.64 8.65
N ASN A 63 -21.65 31.61 8.96
CA ASN A 63 -20.60 32.11 8.08
C ASN A 63 -19.19 32.06 8.69
N LEU A 64 -19.05 31.63 9.94
CA LEU A 64 -17.75 31.69 10.62
C LEU A 64 -16.74 30.76 9.94
N TRP A 65 -17.16 29.56 9.54
CA TRP A 65 -16.30 28.58 8.85
C TRP A 65 -15.63 29.12 7.57
N ILE A 66 -16.19 30.15 6.95
CA ILE A 66 -15.65 30.77 5.73
C ILE A 66 -14.34 31.51 6.04
N HIS A 67 -14.17 31.98 7.28
CA HIS A 67 -12.97 32.70 7.73
C HIS A 67 -11.86 31.76 8.24
N LEU A 68 -12.00 30.45 8.10
CA LEU A 68 -10.94 29.50 8.43
C LEU A 68 -9.77 29.64 7.45
N LEU A 69 -8.54 29.67 7.97
CA LEU A 69 -7.33 29.69 7.13
C LEU A 69 -7.06 28.35 6.45
N GLY A 70 -7.50 27.23 7.05
CA GLY A 70 -7.47 25.90 6.45
C GLY A 70 -8.86 25.45 6.00
N LEU A 71 -9.01 25.10 4.73
CA LEU A 71 -10.26 24.59 4.14
C LEU A 71 -10.05 23.16 3.64
N ILE A 72 -10.59 22.20 4.40
CA ILE A 72 -10.44 20.77 4.12
C ILE A 72 -11.80 20.18 3.70
N PHE A 73 -11.84 19.65 2.48
CA PHE A 73 -13.00 19.04 1.84
C PHE A 73 -12.69 17.59 1.45
N HIS A 74 -12.89 16.66 2.38
CA HIS A 74 -12.77 15.23 2.13
C HIS A 74 -14.13 14.58 1.96
N ASP A 75 -14.30 13.75 0.93
CA ASP A 75 -15.51 12.99 0.63
C ASP A 75 -16.78 13.85 0.45
N VAL A 76 -16.61 15.12 0.05
CA VAL A 76 -17.71 16.06 -0.14
C VAL A 76 -18.15 15.98 -1.60
N PRO A 77 -19.47 15.86 -1.89
CA PRO A 77 -19.95 15.92 -3.26
C PRO A 77 -19.48 17.19 -3.98
N VAL A 78 -18.97 17.02 -5.20
CA VAL A 78 -18.32 18.07 -6.00
C VAL A 78 -19.14 19.36 -6.09
N GLY A 79 -20.46 19.28 -6.32
CA GLY A 79 -21.33 20.45 -6.37
C GLY A 79 -21.38 21.25 -5.07
N LYS A 80 -21.28 20.57 -3.91
CA LYS A 80 -21.22 21.22 -2.59
C LYS A 80 -19.87 21.90 -2.37
N VAL A 81 -18.76 21.26 -2.76
CA VAL A 81 -17.42 21.88 -2.74
C VAL A 81 -17.42 23.14 -3.60
N GLN A 82 -17.96 23.04 -4.82
CA GLN A 82 -18.01 24.16 -5.76
C GLN A 82 -18.83 25.34 -5.20
N ALA A 83 -19.97 25.07 -4.57
CA ALA A 83 -20.79 26.08 -3.90
C ALA A 83 -20.05 26.71 -2.71
N ALA A 84 -19.36 25.90 -1.92
CA ALA A 84 -18.55 26.36 -0.78
C ALA A 84 -17.41 27.29 -1.23
N LEU A 85 -16.60 26.88 -2.21
CA LEU A 85 -15.52 27.72 -2.77
C LEU A 85 -16.06 29.04 -3.34
N THR A 86 -17.23 29.02 -3.98
CA THR A 86 -17.88 30.23 -4.49
C THR A 86 -18.27 31.17 -3.35
N ARG A 87 -18.77 30.61 -2.24
CA ARG A 87 -19.16 31.37 -1.06
C ARG A 87 -17.93 31.99 -0.39
N VAL A 88 -16.84 31.23 -0.27
CA VAL A 88 -15.56 31.71 0.27
C VAL A 88 -15.01 32.84 -0.59
N ALA A 89 -14.85 32.62 -1.90
CA ALA A 89 -14.31 33.61 -2.82
C ALA A 89 -15.12 34.92 -2.84
N ARG A 90 -16.45 34.87 -2.63
CA ARG A 90 -17.29 36.08 -2.54
C ARG A 90 -17.13 36.85 -1.24
N ARG A 91 -16.91 36.16 -0.12
CA ARG A 91 -16.88 36.76 1.23
C ARG A 91 -15.47 37.17 1.66
N ARG A 92 -14.44 36.59 1.05
CA ARG A 92 -13.02 36.83 1.32
C ARG A 92 -12.27 37.41 0.11
N ALA A 93 -12.89 38.32 -0.63
CA ALA A 93 -12.20 38.95 -1.75
C ALA A 93 -10.90 39.62 -1.26
N GLY A 94 -9.74 39.09 -1.68
CA GLY A 94 -8.42 39.62 -1.32
C GLY A 94 -7.72 38.99 -0.12
N MET A 95 -8.31 38.01 0.58
CA MET A 95 -7.61 37.28 1.66
C MET A 95 -7.15 35.89 1.18
N SER A 96 -5.87 35.57 1.38
CA SER A 96 -5.32 34.24 1.10
C SER A 96 -5.82 33.20 2.10
N VAL A 97 -5.81 31.95 1.66
CA VAL A 97 -6.09 30.77 2.48
C VAL A 97 -4.76 30.08 2.73
N SER A 98 -4.45 29.67 3.96
CA SER A 98 -3.16 29.01 4.24
C SER A 98 -3.14 27.61 3.63
N ALA A 99 -4.24 26.87 3.73
CA ALA A 99 -4.33 25.51 3.18
C ALA A 99 -5.68 25.23 2.53
N LEU A 100 -5.67 24.68 1.33
CA LEU A 100 -6.84 24.18 0.63
C LEU A 100 -6.64 22.71 0.26
N ASP A 101 -7.34 21.80 0.94
CA ASP A 101 -7.30 20.36 0.68
C ASP A 101 -8.65 19.89 0.14
N ILE A 102 -8.67 19.43 -1.11
CA ILE A 102 -9.84 18.91 -1.80
C ILE A 102 -9.56 17.47 -2.23
N ARG A 103 -10.21 16.52 -1.57
CA ARG A 103 -10.19 15.10 -1.94
C ARG A 103 -11.57 14.65 -2.34
N LEU A 104 -11.74 14.42 -3.63
CA LEU A 104 -13.04 14.10 -4.19
C LEU A 104 -13.34 12.60 -4.07
N MET A 105 -14.55 12.29 -3.62
CA MET A 105 -15.06 10.91 -3.59
C MET A 105 -15.50 10.48 -4.99
N ARG A 106 -15.45 9.17 -5.25
CA ARG A 106 -16.03 8.54 -6.43
C ARG A 106 -17.50 8.94 -6.60
N SER A 107 -17.87 9.43 -7.78
CA SER A 107 -19.26 9.56 -8.19
C SER A 107 -19.85 8.16 -8.44
N VAL A 108 -20.98 7.85 -7.80
CA VAL A 108 -21.80 6.67 -8.10
C VAL A 108 -23.06 7.22 -8.78
N PRO A 109 -23.42 6.82 -10.02
CA PRO A 109 -22.93 5.69 -10.83
C PRO A 109 -21.80 6.03 -11.84
N PRO A 110 -21.13 5.01 -12.45
CA PRO A 110 -20.04 5.17 -13.43
C PRO A 110 -20.40 5.98 -14.68
N GLU A 111 -21.68 6.07 -15.06
CA GLU A 111 -22.12 6.85 -16.23
C GLU A 111 -21.93 8.38 -16.06
N ALA A 112 -21.70 8.84 -14.82
CA ALA A 112 -21.47 10.24 -14.48
C ALA A 112 -20.02 10.72 -14.74
N ALA A 113 -19.07 9.84 -15.09
CA ALA A 113 -17.65 10.16 -15.28
C ALA A 113 -17.38 11.30 -16.30
N ARG A 114 -18.31 11.55 -17.24
CA ARG A 114 -18.25 12.70 -18.18
C ARG A 114 -18.31 14.08 -17.49
N HIS A 115 -18.80 14.13 -16.25
CA HIS A 115 -18.96 15.38 -15.51
C HIS A 115 -17.73 15.71 -14.65
N ASP A 116 -16.90 14.74 -14.30
CA ASP A 116 -15.80 14.93 -13.35
C ASP A 116 -14.67 15.82 -13.92
N GLU A 117 -14.42 15.77 -15.24
CA GLU A 117 -13.44 16.61 -15.95
C GLU A 117 -13.78 18.11 -15.91
N ALA A 118 -14.94 18.48 -16.46
CA ALA A 118 -15.35 19.88 -16.54
C ALA A 118 -15.54 20.45 -15.13
N LEU A 119 -15.90 19.60 -14.17
CA LEU A 119 -15.99 19.97 -12.76
C LEU A 119 -14.61 20.14 -12.12
N ALA A 120 -13.62 19.28 -12.39
CA ALA A 120 -12.25 19.43 -11.89
C ALA A 120 -11.62 20.74 -12.38
N LYS A 121 -11.72 21.03 -13.68
CA LYS A 121 -11.26 22.30 -14.27
C LYS A 121 -11.96 23.50 -13.62
N LYS A 122 -13.29 23.44 -13.46
CA LYS A 122 -14.07 24.50 -12.77
C LYS A 122 -13.70 24.66 -11.30
N LEU A 123 -13.41 23.57 -10.59
CA LEU A 123 -12.99 23.60 -9.19
C LEU A 123 -11.62 24.24 -9.05
N LEU A 124 -10.65 23.83 -9.87
CA LEU A 124 -9.31 24.41 -9.90
C LEU A 124 -9.35 25.91 -10.24
N CYS A 125 -10.13 26.32 -11.26
CA CYS A 125 -10.33 27.75 -11.56
C CYS A 125 -10.93 28.53 -10.38
N LYS A 126 -11.81 27.89 -9.59
CA LYS A 126 -12.36 28.51 -8.37
C LYS A 126 -11.34 28.56 -7.25
N ALA A 127 -10.54 27.50 -7.08
CA ALA A 127 -9.46 27.41 -6.11
C ALA A 127 -8.41 28.52 -6.30
N VAL A 128 -8.07 28.85 -7.55
CA VAL A 128 -7.14 29.96 -7.86
C VAL A 128 -7.58 31.28 -7.22
N ARG A 129 -8.89 31.54 -7.17
CA ARG A 129 -9.45 32.77 -6.57
C ARG A 129 -9.28 32.85 -5.05
N LEU A 130 -8.97 31.73 -4.40
CA LEU A 130 -8.70 31.67 -2.97
C LEU A 130 -7.21 31.91 -2.65
N SER A 131 -6.35 31.93 -3.67
CA SER A 131 -4.90 32.11 -3.55
C SER A 131 -4.28 31.32 -2.38
N PRO A 132 -4.44 29.97 -2.36
CA PRO A 132 -3.90 29.15 -1.31
C PRO A 132 -2.36 29.20 -1.26
N GLU A 133 -1.79 29.23 -0.05
CA GLU A 133 -0.35 29.00 0.16
C GLU A 133 0.00 27.51 -0.04
N GLU A 134 -0.85 26.62 0.48
CA GLU A 134 -0.76 25.17 0.26
C GLU A 134 -2.02 24.63 -0.42
N LEU A 135 -1.83 23.91 -1.53
CA LEU A 135 -2.90 23.25 -2.28
C LEU A 135 -2.70 21.74 -2.31
N MET A 136 -3.74 21.00 -1.93
CA MET A 136 -3.87 19.56 -2.15
C MET A 136 -5.14 19.31 -2.96
N PHE A 137 -5.01 18.69 -4.13
CA PHE A 137 -6.14 18.39 -4.99
C PHE A 137 -6.03 16.96 -5.54
N VAL A 138 -6.92 16.08 -5.07
CA VAL A 138 -6.91 14.66 -5.41
C VAL A 138 -8.23 14.27 -6.07
N LEU A 139 -8.13 13.77 -7.30
CA LEU A 139 -9.24 13.18 -8.05
C LEU A 139 -9.44 11.69 -7.70
N PRO A 140 -10.67 11.17 -7.81
CA PRO A 140 -10.94 9.76 -7.53
C PRO A 140 -10.34 8.86 -8.63
N ARG A 141 -9.86 7.67 -8.21
CA ARG A 141 -9.27 6.63 -9.10
C ARG A 141 -10.20 6.15 -10.23
N SER A 142 -11.50 6.42 -10.16
CA SER A 142 -12.47 6.05 -11.20
C SER A 142 -12.56 7.05 -12.36
N SER A 143 -11.70 8.07 -12.39
CA SER A 143 -11.61 9.03 -13.51
C SER A 143 -10.97 8.32 -14.72
N ILE A 144 -11.73 7.45 -15.36
CA ILE A 144 -11.28 6.62 -16.49
C ILE A 144 -11.12 7.52 -17.71
N SER A 145 -9.91 7.56 -18.29
CA SER A 145 -9.71 8.09 -19.64
C SER A 145 -10.44 7.18 -20.62
N LYS A 146 -11.43 7.71 -21.35
CA LYS A 146 -12.02 6.98 -22.48
C LYS A 146 -10.94 6.74 -23.54
N PRO A 147 -10.90 5.57 -24.19
CA PRO A 147 -10.09 5.41 -25.39
C PRO A 147 -10.55 6.43 -26.45
N GLY A 148 -9.67 7.35 -26.85
CA GLY A 148 -9.87 8.27 -27.97
C GLY A 148 -9.96 9.77 -27.64
N ARG A 149 -10.39 10.19 -26.44
CA ARG A 149 -10.34 11.62 -26.05
C ARG A 149 -9.60 11.76 -24.72
N ARG A 150 -8.32 12.15 -24.80
CA ARG A 150 -7.54 12.47 -23.61
C ARG A 150 -8.06 13.78 -23.02
N VAL A 151 -8.29 13.74 -21.72
CA VAL A 151 -8.81 14.86 -20.94
C VAL A 151 -7.62 15.62 -20.38
N GLU A 152 -7.65 16.94 -20.50
CA GLU A 152 -6.52 17.80 -20.14
C GLU A 152 -6.89 18.82 -19.07
N ILE A 153 -6.08 18.87 -18.01
CA ILE A 153 -6.10 19.90 -16.98
C ILE A 153 -4.81 20.70 -17.11
N THR A 154 -4.95 21.99 -17.42
CA THR A 154 -3.85 22.94 -17.29
C THR A 154 -3.60 23.21 -15.81
N MET A 155 -2.35 23.01 -15.38
CA MET A 155 -1.91 23.37 -14.04
C MET A 155 -2.24 24.86 -13.80
N PRO A 156 -3.10 25.19 -12.82
CA PRO A 156 -3.49 26.58 -12.60
C PRO A 156 -2.35 27.38 -11.97
N CYS A 157 -2.31 28.68 -12.27
CA CYS A 157 -1.27 29.57 -11.75
C CYS A 157 -1.60 30.04 -10.32
N PHE A 158 -1.10 29.33 -9.32
CA PHE A 158 -1.22 29.72 -7.92
C PHE A 158 -0.02 30.58 -7.50
N LEU A 159 -0.09 31.88 -7.78
CA LEU A 159 1.06 32.81 -7.63
C LEU A 159 1.65 32.90 -6.21
N HIS A 160 0.84 32.65 -5.18
CA HIS A 160 1.25 32.68 -3.77
C HIS A 160 1.52 31.29 -3.19
N ALA A 161 1.28 30.22 -3.95
CA ALA A 161 1.45 28.87 -3.43
C ALA A 161 2.93 28.54 -3.27
N THR A 162 3.32 28.08 -2.08
CA THR A 162 4.64 27.51 -1.80
C THR A 162 4.64 25.99 -1.96
N SER A 163 3.47 25.36 -1.84
CA SER A 163 3.30 23.92 -2.01
C SER A 163 2.06 23.57 -2.83
N ILE A 164 2.22 22.76 -3.87
CA ILE A 164 1.13 22.25 -4.69
C ILE A 164 1.22 20.72 -4.80
N GLU A 165 0.15 20.01 -4.46
CA GLU A 165 -0.07 18.60 -4.78
C GLU A 165 -1.29 18.43 -5.67
N LEU A 166 -1.09 17.87 -6.86
CA LEU A 166 -2.12 17.54 -7.83
C LEU A 166 -2.04 16.06 -8.18
N ASP A 167 -3.02 15.27 -7.74
CA ASP A 167 -3.23 13.90 -8.22
C ASP A 167 -4.46 13.87 -9.12
N THR A 168 -4.20 13.84 -10.43
CA THR A 168 -5.21 13.82 -11.48
C THR A 168 -5.47 12.42 -12.01
N TYR A 169 -4.82 11.39 -11.46
CA TYR A 169 -4.91 10.01 -11.94
C TYR A 169 -4.56 9.89 -13.44
N PHE A 170 -5.41 9.35 -14.31
CA PHE A 170 -5.09 9.22 -15.74
C PHE A 170 -5.35 10.50 -16.58
N ILE A 171 -5.79 11.60 -15.94
CA ILE A 171 -6.02 12.87 -16.65
C ILE A 171 -4.69 13.53 -16.97
N GLN A 172 -4.57 14.06 -18.19
CA GLN A 172 -3.37 14.73 -18.65
C GLN A 172 -3.16 16.06 -17.93
N ILE A 173 -1.95 16.27 -17.43
CA ILE A 173 -1.52 17.51 -16.80
C ILE A 173 -0.72 18.30 -17.82
N GLN A 174 -1.25 19.47 -18.18
CA GLN A 174 -0.55 20.46 -19.02
C GLN A 174 0.20 21.46 -18.12
N PRO A 175 1.36 21.98 -18.56
CA PRO A 175 2.12 22.97 -17.81
C PRO A 175 1.32 24.26 -17.60
N PRO A 176 1.71 25.12 -16.63
CA PRO A 176 1.07 26.40 -16.43
C PRO A 176 1.16 27.27 -17.69
N ALA A 177 0.16 28.13 -17.89
CA ALA A 177 0.03 28.97 -19.08
C ALA A 177 1.03 30.14 -19.07
N ASN A 178 2.31 29.86 -19.35
CA ASN A 178 3.42 30.81 -19.51
C ASN A 178 3.59 31.83 -18.36
N GLN A 179 3.12 31.51 -17.16
CA GLN A 179 3.28 32.35 -15.97
C GLN A 179 4.27 31.70 -15.00
N ILE A 180 5.13 32.51 -14.41
CA ILE A 180 6.16 32.05 -13.49
C ILE A 180 5.59 31.98 -12.07
N LEU A 181 5.75 30.81 -11.43
CA LEU A 181 5.36 30.54 -10.06
C LEU A 181 6.54 30.85 -9.12
N HIS A 182 6.74 32.14 -8.82
CA HIS A 182 7.90 32.62 -8.07
C HIS A 182 7.98 32.14 -6.62
N ALA A 183 6.85 31.75 -6.01
CA ALA A 183 6.79 31.30 -4.62
C ALA A 183 6.89 29.77 -4.46
N LEU A 184 6.74 29.00 -5.55
CA LEU A 184 6.57 27.56 -5.45
C LEU A 184 7.89 26.88 -5.09
N GLU A 185 7.88 26.20 -3.94
CA GLU A 185 9.04 25.54 -3.32
C GLU A 185 8.93 24.01 -3.39
N ARG A 186 7.69 23.50 -3.29
CA ARG A 186 7.36 22.07 -3.29
C ARG A 186 6.27 21.78 -4.32
N LEU A 187 6.52 20.80 -5.19
CA LEU A 187 5.55 20.37 -6.21
C LEU A 187 5.39 18.85 -6.17
N SER A 188 4.15 18.38 -6.15
CA SER A 188 3.78 16.98 -6.27
C SER A 188 2.79 16.83 -7.42
N LEU A 189 3.18 16.15 -8.49
CA LEU A 189 2.35 15.90 -9.67
C LEU A 189 2.17 14.39 -9.84
N SER A 190 0.92 13.96 -9.92
CA SER A 190 0.57 12.56 -10.15
C SER A 190 -0.46 12.46 -11.27
N GLY A 191 -0.05 11.88 -12.39
CA GLY A 191 -0.92 11.54 -13.50
C GLY A 191 -0.23 11.42 -14.85
N ASN A 192 -0.94 11.72 -15.94
CA ASN A 192 -0.38 11.67 -17.29
C ASN A 192 0.29 13.02 -17.63
N ILE A 193 1.56 13.16 -17.27
CA ILE A 193 2.30 14.43 -17.38
C ILE A 193 2.87 14.53 -18.79
N VAL A 194 2.52 15.62 -19.51
CA VAL A 194 2.91 15.80 -20.92
C VAL A 194 4.29 16.45 -21.06
N ASP A 195 4.58 17.48 -20.26
CA ASP A 195 5.84 18.22 -20.32
C ASP A 195 6.25 18.73 -18.92
N ILE A 196 7.05 17.93 -18.23
CA ILE A 196 7.60 18.32 -16.92
C ILE A 196 8.64 19.43 -17.06
N GLY A 197 9.37 19.50 -18.19
CA GLY A 197 10.40 20.51 -18.42
C GLY A 197 9.82 21.92 -18.44
N ALA A 198 8.70 22.12 -19.14
CA ALA A 198 7.97 23.38 -19.13
C ALA A 198 7.48 23.76 -17.72
N CYS A 199 7.04 22.78 -16.92
CA CYS A 199 6.64 23.03 -15.52
C CYS A 199 7.84 23.50 -14.68
N LEU A 200 8.98 22.84 -14.80
CA LEU A 200 10.21 23.15 -14.06
C LEU A 200 10.74 24.55 -14.40
N ASN A 201 10.77 24.90 -15.69
CA ASN A 201 11.23 26.20 -16.16
C ASN A 201 10.39 27.37 -15.61
N GLN A 202 9.13 27.12 -15.26
CA GLN A 202 8.22 28.12 -14.70
C GLN A 202 8.27 28.21 -13.17
N CYS A 203 9.07 27.39 -12.49
CA CYS A 203 9.11 27.31 -11.02
C CYS A 203 10.54 27.52 -10.48
N PRO A 204 11.08 28.74 -10.47
CA PRO A 204 12.49 29.00 -10.19
C PRO A 204 12.94 28.77 -8.74
N ARG A 205 12.03 28.70 -7.77
CA ARG A 205 12.33 28.39 -6.35
C ARG A 205 12.05 26.93 -5.97
N LEU A 206 11.65 26.12 -6.94
CA LEU A 206 11.31 24.73 -6.70
C LEU A 206 12.57 23.95 -6.33
N HIS A 207 12.57 23.37 -5.15
CA HIS A 207 13.70 22.58 -4.65
C HIS A 207 13.29 21.16 -4.23
N VAL A 208 11.99 20.89 -4.06
CA VAL A 208 11.47 19.52 -3.85
C VAL A 208 10.39 19.19 -4.87
N LEU A 209 10.58 18.07 -5.57
CA LEU A 209 9.61 17.53 -6.51
C LEU A 209 9.21 16.10 -6.13
N ARG A 210 7.93 15.78 -6.27
CA ARG A 210 7.37 14.42 -6.33
C ARG A 210 6.66 14.25 -7.66
N VAL A 211 6.98 13.19 -8.40
CA VAL A 211 6.37 12.90 -9.70
C VAL A 211 5.86 11.47 -9.71
N THR A 212 4.61 11.29 -10.14
CA THR A 212 4.05 9.98 -10.49
C THR A 212 3.54 10.03 -11.92
N CYS A 213 4.27 9.40 -12.83
CA CYS A 213 3.91 9.29 -14.25
C CYS A 213 3.00 8.09 -14.46
N ARG A 214 1.80 8.30 -15.01
CA ARG A 214 0.82 7.26 -15.33
C ARG A 214 0.42 7.31 -16.80
N GLY A 215 0.50 6.18 -17.50
CA GLY A 215 0.03 6.07 -18.90
C GLY A 215 0.74 7.03 -19.88
N VAL A 216 1.98 7.40 -19.57
CA VAL A 216 2.83 8.26 -20.42
C VAL A 216 3.49 7.39 -21.49
N LEU A 217 3.56 7.89 -22.72
CA LEU A 217 4.27 7.20 -23.80
C LEU A 217 5.77 7.15 -23.50
N PRO A 218 6.50 6.06 -23.84
CA PRO A 218 7.92 5.93 -23.52
C PRO A 218 8.79 7.11 -23.99
N VAL A 219 8.55 7.65 -25.19
CA VAL A 219 9.30 8.79 -25.74
C VAL A 219 9.17 10.04 -24.87
N LEU A 220 7.94 10.39 -24.46
CA LEU A 220 7.70 11.57 -23.61
C LEU A 220 8.27 11.38 -22.20
N LEU A 221 8.38 10.13 -21.75
CA LEU A 221 8.95 9.80 -20.46
C LEU A 221 10.48 10.00 -20.47
N GLU A 222 11.18 9.64 -21.55
CA GLU A 222 12.60 9.91 -21.70
C GLU A 222 12.91 11.40 -21.73
N GLU A 223 12.13 12.19 -22.47
CA GLU A 223 12.22 13.65 -22.47
C GLU A 223 12.00 14.22 -21.05
N SER A 224 11.01 13.68 -20.34
CA SER A 224 10.72 14.09 -18.97
C SER A 224 11.87 13.78 -18.01
N LEU A 225 12.49 12.60 -18.12
CA LEU A 225 13.65 12.22 -17.30
C LEU A 225 14.88 13.08 -17.62
N THR A 226 15.06 13.46 -18.88
CA THR A 226 16.14 14.36 -19.30
C THR A 226 15.97 15.75 -18.70
N ALA A 227 14.73 16.28 -18.71
CA ALA A 227 14.42 17.55 -18.06
C ALA A 227 14.63 17.50 -16.54
N LEU A 228 14.25 16.37 -15.90
CA LEU A 228 14.49 16.14 -14.48
C LEU A 228 15.99 16.07 -14.15
N GLU A 229 16.78 15.37 -14.97
CA GLU A 229 18.24 15.28 -14.81
C GLU A 229 18.87 16.69 -14.85
N ALA A 230 18.49 17.52 -15.81
CA ALA A 230 18.96 18.90 -15.91
C ALA A 230 18.56 19.74 -14.68
N ALA A 231 17.33 19.61 -14.19
CA ALA A 231 16.88 20.34 -13.01
C ALA A 231 17.56 19.87 -11.72
N VAL A 232 17.85 18.57 -11.60
CA VAL A 232 18.63 18.02 -10.47
C VAL A 232 20.05 18.56 -10.48
N ALA A 233 20.67 18.75 -11.65
CA ALA A 233 21.97 19.41 -11.76
C ALA A 233 21.95 20.88 -11.28
N LEU A 234 20.78 21.53 -11.29
CA LEU A 234 20.56 22.88 -10.75
C LEU A 234 20.16 22.90 -9.27
N GLY A 235 20.18 21.76 -8.58
CA GLY A 235 19.88 21.65 -7.15
C GLY A 235 18.47 21.19 -6.80
N LEU A 236 17.65 20.81 -7.79
CA LEU A 236 16.34 20.20 -7.52
C LEU A 236 16.50 18.83 -6.84
N THR A 237 15.76 18.61 -5.76
CA THR A 237 15.61 17.28 -5.14
C THR A 237 14.36 16.59 -5.65
N VAL A 238 14.52 15.50 -6.40
CA VAL A 238 13.40 14.60 -6.73
C VAL A 238 13.21 13.63 -5.56
N SER A 239 12.27 13.95 -4.69
CA SER A 239 11.99 13.15 -3.48
C SER A 239 11.26 11.84 -3.78
N LEU A 240 10.42 11.81 -4.83
CA LEU A 240 9.77 10.60 -5.34
C LEU A 240 9.70 10.67 -6.86
N LEU A 241 10.12 9.59 -7.52
CA LEU A 241 9.83 9.32 -8.92
C LEU A 241 9.10 7.98 -8.99
N ARG A 242 7.82 8.02 -9.32
CA ARG A 242 6.99 6.84 -9.58
C ARG A 242 6.64 6.77 -11.05
N ILE A 243 6.85 5.61 -11.67
CA ILE A 243 6.53 5.38 -13.07
C ILE A 243 5.63 4.15 -13.15
N GLU A 244 4.38 4.37 -13.57
CA GLU A 244 3.39 3.31 -13.82
C GLU A 244 3.21 3.16 -15.33
N LEU A 245 3.80 2.11 -15.87
CA LEU A 245 3.72 1.75 -17.27
C LEU A 245 2.57 0.75 -17.48
N GLU A 246 1.68 1.06 -18.42
CA GLU A 246 0.71 0.11 -18.95
C GLU A 246 1.20 -0.36 -20.32
N LEU A 247 2.30 -1.14 -20.36
CA LEU A 247 2.74 -1.79 -21.60
C LEU A 247 1.83 -3.00 -21.94
N TYR A 248 0.51 -2.75 -22.07
CA TYR A 248 -0.43 -3.68 -22.68
C TYR A 248 -0.47 -3.42 -24.20
N SER A 249 0.57 -3.84 -24.91
CA SER A 249 0.48 -3.99 -26.36
C SER A 249 1.37 -5.13 -26.83
N GLY A 250 0.84 -5.95 -27.74
CA GLY A 250 1.34 -7.27 -28.05
C GLY A 250 2.82 -7.34 -28.44
N GLY A 251 3.54 -8.23 -27.75
CA GLY A 251 4.39 -9.20 -28.43
C GLY A 251 5.72 -8.76 -29.02
N HIS A 252 6.37 -7.67 -28.60
CA HIS A 252 7.70 -7.31 -29.14
C HIS A 252 8.85 -7.48 -28.14
N THR A 253 10.01 -7.87 -28.66
CA THR A 253 11.31 -7.93 -27.96
C THR A 253 11.91 -6.53 -27.69
N ALA A 254 11.25 -5.47 -28.18
CA ALA A 254 11.64 -4.08 -27.99
C ALA A 254 11.43 -3.58 -26.54
N ASP A 255 10.62 -4.28 -25.74
CA ASP A 255 10.23 -3.86 -24.39
C ASP A 255 11.42 -3.86 -23.42
N GLY A 256 12.35 -4.81 -23.56
CA GLY A 256 13.51 -4.94 -22.67
C GLY A 256 14.55 -3.84 -22.85
N ALA A 257 14.87 -3.49 -24.10
CA ALA A 257 15.81 -2.41 -24.40
C ALA A 257 15.24 -1.04 -23.99
N GLN A 258 13.96 -0.79 -24.24
CA GLN A 258 13.27 0.42 -23.80
C GLN A 258 13.26 0.52 -22.27
N PHE A 259 12.99 -0.59 -21.58
CA PHE A 259 13.06 -0.62 -20.12
C PHE A 259 14.46 -0.34 -19.59
N ALA A 260 15.50 -0.91 -20.20
CA ALA A 260 16.88 -0.64 -19.82
C ALA A 260 17.23 0.84 -19.99
N SER A 261 16.93 1.44 -21.15
CA SER A 261 17.12 2.87 -21.41
C SER A 261 16.40 3.74 -20.36
N LEU A 262 15.15 3.40 -20.04
CA LEU A 262 14.36 4.08 -19.03
C LEU A 262 15.02 3.98 -17.64
N LEU A 263 15.47 2.80 -17.26
CA LEU A 263 16.07 2.55 -15.95
C LEU A 263 17.39 3.32 -15.79
N HIS A 264 18.22 3.36 -16.84
CA HIS A 264 19.42 4.19 -16.88
C HIS A 264 19.10 5.69 -16.83
N ALA A 265 18.05 6.14 -17.52
CA ALA A 265 17.61 7.54 -17.44
C ALA A 265 17.14 7.90 -16.02
N ALA A 266 16.38 7.03 -15.36
CA ALA A 266 15.99 7.21 -13.97
C ALA A 266 17.21 7.22 -13.02
N ALA A 267 18.23 6.42 -13.32
CA ALA A 267 19.49 6.39 -12.56
C ALA A 267 20.25 7.72 -12.62
N ARG A 268 20.28 8.39 -13.78
CA ARG A 268 20.89 9.73 -13.90
C ARG A 268 20.16 10.79 -13.07
N VAL A 269 18.83 10.71 -12.98
CA VAL A 269 18.04 11.54 -12.05
C VAL A 269 18.42 11.22 -10.59
N SER A 270 18.53 9.93 -10.25
CA SER A 270 18.79 9.41 -8.90
C SER A 270 17.88 10.03 -7.83
N PRO A 271 16.56 9.78 -7.91
CA PRO A 271 15.58 10.30 -6.95
C PRO A 271 15.80 9.74 -5.54
N GLN A 272 15.28 10.35 -4.48
CA GLN A 272 15.38 9.77 -3.13
C GLN A 272 14.60 8.46 -3.02
N GLU A 273 13.41 8.40 -3.62
CA GLU A 273 12.55 7.22 -3.73
C GLU A 273 12.23 6.95 -5.21
N LEU A 274 12.51 5.74 -5.67
CA LEU A 274 12.12 5.25 -6.99
C LEU A 274 11.05 4.17 -6.84
N VAL A 275 9.94 4.34 -7.56
CA VAL A 275 8.89 3.30 -7.66
C VAL A 275 8.62 3.01 -9.13
N LEU A 276 8.84 1.77 -9.57
CA LEU A 276 8.55 1.33 -10.93
C LEU A 276 7.46 0.26 -10.90
N VAL A 277 6.40 0.46 -11.67
CA VAL A 277 5.32 -0.51 -11.82
C VAL A 277 5.15 -0.79 -13.30
N ASN A 278 5.33 -2.05 -13.69
CA ASN A 278 5.13 -2.47 -15.08
C ASN A 278 4.77 -3.95 -15.17
N SER A 279 4.02 -4.30 -16.21
CA SER A 279 3.71 -5.69 -16.56
C SER A 279 4.25 -5.99 -17.95
N PHE A 280 5.29 -6.81 -18.03
CA PHE A 280 5.82 -7.29 -19.30
C PHE A 280 5.15 -8.59 -19.72
N ASN A 281 5.07 -8.83 -21.02
CA ASN A 281 4.48 -10.07 -21.56
C ASN A 281 5.53 -11.16 -21.83
N LYS A 282 6.81 -10.82 -21.78
CA LYS A 282 7.93 -11.72 -22.07
C LYS A 282 9.00 -11.58 -21.01
N TYR A 283 9.67 -12.70 -20.74
CA TYR A 283 10.83 -12.73 -19.86
C TYR A 283 12.07 -12.16 -20.54
N PHE A 284 12.79 -11.30 -19.84
CA PHE A 284 14.08 -10.78 -20.28
C PHE A 284 14.99 -10.49 -19.09
N THR A 285 16.27 -10.34 -19.39
CA THR A 285 17.30 -9.96 -18.42
C THR A 285 17.60 -8.48 -18.52
N ALA A 286 17.86 -7.84 -17.38
CA ALA A 286 18.24 -6.44 -17.32
C ALA A 286 19.42 -6.23 -16.37
N GLU A 287 20.14 -5.14 -16.57
CA GLU A 287 21.09 -4.63 -15.59
C GLU A 287 20.37 -3.70 -14.61
N LEU A 288 20.71 -3.76 -13.33
CA LEU A 288 20.27 -2.78 -12.34
C LEU A 288 21.37 -1.70 -12.20
N PRO A 289 21.18 -0.49 -12.77
CA PRO A 289 22.15 0.58 -12.66
C PRO A 289 22.26 1.11 -11.23
N CYS A 290 23.40 1.67 -10.88
CA CYS A 290 23.60 2.34 -9.60
C CYS A 290 22.78 3.64 -9.52
N PHE A 291 22.16 3.86 -8.37
CA PHE A 291 21.45 5.08 -8.05
C PHE A 291 22.13 5.79 -6.86
N PRO A 292 23.11 6.68 -7.11
CA PRO A 292 24.02 7.17 -6.07
C PRO A 292 23.36 7.85 -4.86
N ARG A 293 22.22 8.53 -5.07
CA ARG A 293 21.49 9.30 -4.05
C ARG A 293 20.20 8.62 -3.58
N THR A 294 19.84 7.49 -4.18
CA THR A 294 18.55 6.85 -3.92
C THR A 294 18.59 6.01 -2.66
N LYS A 295 17.61 6.25 -1.77
CA LYS A 295 17.46 5.55 -0.49
C LYS A 295 16.48 4.39 -0.56
N SER A 296 15.50 4.47 -1.46
CA SER A 296 14.48 3.44 -1.61
C SER A 296 14.24 3.15 -3.07
N ILE A 297 14.36 1.88 -3.44
CA ILE A 297 13.97 1.35 -4.75
C ILE A 297 12.87 0.32 -4.53
N GLU A 298 11.73 0.54 -5.15
CA GLU A 298 10.59 -0.36 -5.16
C GLU A 298 10.17 -0.65 -6.60
N MET A 299 10.18 -1.93 -6.99
CA MET A 299 9.85 -2.35 -8.34
C MET A 299 8.80 -3.46 -8.29
N TRP A 300 7.71 -3.23 -9.00
CA TRP A 300 6.58 -4.14 -9.15
C TRP A 300 6.57 -4.58 -10.61
N LEU A 301 7.39 -5.58 -10.92
CA LEU A 301 7.67 -6.01 -12.29
C LEU A 301 7.27 -7.47 -12.49
N PHE A 302 6.89 -7.81 -13.71
CA PHE A 302 6.64 -9.19 -14.12
C PHE A 302 7.66 -9.61 -15.16
N PHE A 303 8.23 -10.81 -15.02
CA PHE A 303 9.14 -11.41 -16.00
C PHE A 303 10.45 -10.62 -16.25
N VAL A 304 11.09 -10.09 -15.21
CA VAL A 304 12.40 -9.41 -15.31
C VAL A 304 13.40 -10.09 -14.40
N CYS A 305 14.56 -10.47 -14.93
CA CYS A 305 15.67 -10.98 -14.14
C CYS A 305 16.86 -10.03 -14.18
N PHE A 306 17.29 -9.55 -13.02
CA PHE A 306 18.46 -8.71 -12.88
C PHE A 306 19.71 -9.60 -12.80
N THR A 307 20.48 -9.65 -13.89
CA THR A 307 21.66 -10.52 -14.02
C THR A 307 22.96 -9.81 -13.70
N GLN A 308 22.97 -8.48 -13.80
CA GLN A 308 24.13 -7.65 -13.50
C GLN A 308 23.72 -6.48 -12.62
N VAL A 309 24.58 -6.18 -11.67
CA VAL A 309 24.56 -4.96 -10.89
C VAL A 309 25.82 -4.20 -11.30
N THR A 310 25.71 -2.92 -11.64
CA THR A 310 26.88 -2.07 -11.99
C THR A 310 27.95 -2.13 -10.90
N GLU A 311 29.24 -2.12 -11.26
CA GLU A 311 30.38 -2.21 -10.31
C GLU A 311 30.33 -1.19 -9.16
N ASP A 312 29.63 -0.08 -9.36
CA ASP A 312 29.42 0.97 -8.37
C ASP A 312 28.61 0.50 -7.14
N LYS A 313 28.99 1.02 -5.96
CA LYS A 313 28.30 0.72 -4.70
C LYS A 313 27.05 1.57 -4.53
N PHE A 314 25.97 0.96 -4.05
CA PHE A 314 24.73 1.65 -3.63
C PHE A 314 24.89 2.23 -2.23
N LEU A 315 25.67 3.30 -2.11
CA LEU A 315 26.09 3.85 -0.82
C LEU A 315 24.94 4.46 0.00
N ALA A 316 23.86 4.90 -0.65
CA ALA A 316 22.70 5.53 -0.02
C ALA A 316 21.50 4.60 0.18
N LEU A 317 21.49 3.42 -0.45
CA LEU A 317 20.30 2.57 -0.52
C LEU A 317 20.02 1.90 0.83
N GLU A 318 18.84 2.20 1.39
CA GLU A 318 18.34 1.67 2.66
C GLU A 318 17.23 0.63 2.44
N ARG A 319 16.49 0.73 1.33
CA ARG A 319 15.40 -0.20 0.98
C ARG A 319 15.52 -0.64 -0.48
N LEU A 320 15.52 -1.95 -0.69
CA LEU A 320 15.36 -2.57 -1.99
C LEU A 320 14.20 -3.56 -1.95
N SER A 321 13.20 -3.34 -2.80
CA SER A 321 12.00 -4.16 -2.86
C SER A 321 11.67 -4.49 -4.32
N LEU A 322 11.94 -5.72 -4.73
CA LEU A 322 11.57 -6.29 -6.03
C LEU A 322 10.44 -7.30 -5.80
N GLN A 323 9.20 -6.89 -6.08
CA GLN A 323 7.98 -7.66 -5.81
C GLN A 323 7.28 -8.06 -7.11
N HIS A 324 6.40 -9.07 -7.00
CA HIS A 324 5.64 -9.76 -8.07
C HIS A 324 6.33 -10.94 -8.77
N TYR A 325 5.54 -11.69 -9.55
CA TYR A 325 5.89 -12.99 -10.12
C TYR A 325 6.99 -12.84 -11.18
N ARG A 326 8.10 -13.56 -10.98
CA ARG A 326 9.28 -13.57 -11.86
C ARG A 326 10.00 -12.22 -11.99
N CYS A 327 9.99 -11.39 -10.95
CA CYS A 327 11.01 -10.35 -10.77
C CYS A 327 12.11 -10.90 -9.85
N THR A 328 13.26 -11.23 -10.42
CA THR A 328 14.33 -11.98 -9.74
C THR A 328 15.69 -11.29 -9.85
N ILE A 329 16.62 -11.65 -8.97
CA ILE A 329 18.04 -11.27 -9.04
C ILE A 329 18.86 -12.56 -9.09
N LEU A 330 19.79 -12.65 -10.04
CA LEU A 330 20.62 -13.85 -10.20
C LEU A 330 21.73 -13.93 -9.13
N ASP A 331 22.45 -12.83 -8.89
CA ASP A 331 23.56 -12.77 -7.93
C ASP A 331 23.19 -11.90 -6.71
N LEU A 332 22.39 -12.49 -5.81
CA LEU A 332 21.87 -11.80 -4.64
C LEU A 332 22.96 -11.41 -3.64
N ASP A 333 23.97 -12.27 -3.47
CA ASP A 333 25.06 -12.08 -2.51
C ASP A 333 25.92 -10.88 -2.89
N THR A 334 26.34 -10.79 -4.17
CA THR A 334 27.09 -9.65 -4.69
C THR A 334 26.29 -8.35 -4.59
N MET A 335 24.98 -8.39 -4.90
CA MET A 335 24.13 -7.21 -4.81
C MET A 335 24.03 -6.69 -3.36
N VAL A 336 23.79 -7.58 -2.40
CA VAL A 336 23.71 -7.22 -0.97
C VAL A 336 25.04 -6.66 -0.48
N ALA A 337 26.18 -7.25 -0.87
CA ALA A 337 27.51 -6.76 -0.53
C ALA A 337 27.79 -5.33 -1.04
N ARG A 338 27.10 -4.88 -2.10
CA ARG A 338 27.21 -3.53 -2.67
C ARG A 338 26.31 -2.49 -2.00
N CYS A 339 25.44 -2.91 -1.07
CA CYS A 339 24.47 -2.04 -0.40
C CYS A 339 24.78 -1.96 1.12
N PRO A 340 25.83 -1.23 1.55
CA PRO A 340 26.29 -1.25 2.95
C PRO A 340 25.29 -0.69 3.96
N ARG A 341 24.32 0.13 3.51
CA ARG A 341 23.27 0.74 4.35
C ARG A 341 21.92 0.06 4.22
N LEU A 342 21.85 -1.11 3.55
CA LEU A 342 20.59 -1.77 3.27
C LEU A 342 19.94 -2.30 4.56
N ARG A 343 18.79 -1.72 4.91
CA ARG A 343 18.00 -2.09 6.09
C ARG A 343 16.84 -3.00 5.73
N VAL A 344 16.25 -2.83 4.54
CA VAL A 344 15.13 -3.65 4.08
C VAL A 344 15.39 -4.25 2.71
N LEU A 345 15.27 -5.57 2.61
CA LEU A 345 15.42 -6.32 1.37
C LEU A 345 14.17 -7.19 1.14
N LYS A 346 13.48 -6.99 0.02
CA LYS A 346 12.36 -7.84 -0.41
C LYS A 346 12.59 -8.31 -1.83
N VAL A 347 12.79 -9.60 -2.05
CA VAL A 347 13.23 -10.14 -3.33
C VAL A 347 12.71 -11.56 -3.57
N ASN A 348 12.70 -11.96 -4.83
CA ASN A 348 12.55 -13.36 -5.21
C ASN A 348 13.88 -13.89 -5.77
N ALA A 349 14.27 -15.09 -5.34
CA ALA A 349 15.41 -15.77 -5.96
C ALA A 349 15.07 -16.24 -7.37
N ASP A 350 16.06 -16.26 -8.25
CA ASP A 350 15.89 -16.86 -9.58
C ASP A 350 15.75 -18.39 -9.50
N ARG A 351 14.96 -18.98 -10.40
CA ARG A 351 14.77 -20.44 -10.43
C ARG A 351 16.02 -21.21 -10.83
N SER A 352 16.99 -20.55 -11.45
CA SER A 352 18.30 -21.13 -11.77
C SER A 352 19.30 -21.05 -10.62
N ALA A 353 18.99 -20.33 -9.53
CA ALA A 353 19.89 -20.21 -8.39
C ALA A 353 19.98 -21.54 -7.65
N GLN A 354 21.18 -22.13 -7.63
CA GLN A 354 21.46 -23.36 -6.87
C GLN A 354 21.60 -23.09 -5.37
N VAL A 355 22.35 -22.05 -5.02
CA VAL A 355 22.56 -21.64 -3.63
C VAL A 355 22.22 -20.17 -3.49
N VAL A 356 21.27 -19.86 -2.60
CA VAL A 356 20.89 -18.49 -2.27
C VAL A 356 21.62 -18.05 -1.02
N THR A 357 22.55 -17.11 -1.16
CA THR A 357 23.32 -16.58 -0.03
C THR A 357 23.04 -15.10 0.20
N ILE A 358 22.85 -14.71 1.46
CA ILE A 358 22.66 -13.32 1.88
C ILE A 358 23.56 -13.05 3.08
N ARG A 359 24.60 -12.22 2.89
CA ARG A 359 25.47 -11.74 3.96
C ARG A 359 25.35 -10.22 4.09
N SER A 360 24.78 -9.74 5.19
CA SER A 360 24.65 -8.29 5.45
C SER A 360 24.81 -7.98 6.93
N THR A 361 25.54 -6.91 7.23
CA THR A 361 25.73 -6.41 8.59
C THR A 361 24.75 -5.33 9.01
N SER A 362 23.92 -4.81 8.07
CA SER A 362 22.98 -3.69 8.30
C SER A 362 21.52 -4.05 8.10
N LEU A 363 21.21 -5.27 7.62
CA LEU A 363 19.85 -5.67 7.28
C LEU A 363 18.99 -5.91 8.53
N GLU A 364 17.82 -5.27 8.57
CA GLU A 364 16.84 -5.31 9.68
C GLU A 364 15.55 -6.07 9.30
N GLU A 365 15.13 -6.00 8.03
CA GLU A 365 13.95 -6.69 7.47
C GLU A 365 14.32 -7.44 6.18
N LEU A 366 14.00 -8.73 6.13
CA LEU A 366 14.22 -9.59 4.97
C LEU A 366 12.92 -10.29 4.57
N GLU A 367 12.51 -10.12 3.32
CA GLU A 367 11.48 -10.92 2.67
C GLU A 367 12.08 -11.63 1.44
N LEU A 368 12.22 -12.95 1.53
CA LEU A 368 12.79 -13.79 0.48
C LEU A 368 11.77 -14.84 0.05
N SER A 369 11.44 -14.85 -1.24
CA SER A 369 10.65 -15.91 -1.85
C SER A 369 11.49 -16.72 -2.82
N ILE A 370 11.41 -18.04 -2.73
CA ILE A 370 12.09 -18.98 -3.61
C ILE A 370 11.00 -19.85 -4.23
N ASP A 371 10.73 -19.58 -5.50
CA ASP A 371 9.85 -20.42 -6.32
C ASP A 371 10.53 -21.75 -6.62
N GLU A 372 9.72 -22.72 -7.03
CA GLU A 372 10.22 -24.01 -7.50
C GLU A 372 11.28 -23.87 -8.61
N GLY A 373 12.44 -24.47 -8.39
CA GLY A 373 13.61 -24.34 -9.27
C GLY A 373 14.75 -25.29 -8.87
N GLN A 374 15.99 -24.88 -9.15
CA GLN A 374 17.22 -25.64 -8.92
C GLN A 374 17.86 -25.37 -7.55
N CYS A 375 17.15 -24.70 -6.63
CA CYS A 375 17.69 -24.33 -5.33
C CYS A 375 17.88 -25.57 -4.44
N GLU A 376 19.10 -25.76 -3.98
CA GLU A 376 19.51 -26.85 -3.08
C GLU A 376 19.96 -26.31 -1.72
N GLY A 377 20.30 -25.03 -1.63
CA GLY A 377 20.84 -24.42 -0.41
C GLY A 377 20.44 -22.96 -0.18
N ILE A 378 20.20 -22.60 1.07
CA ILE A 378 19.91 -21.24 1.54
C ILE A 378 20.83 -20.92 2.72
N ASN A 379 21.65 -19.88 2.60
CA ASN A 379 22.48 -19.37 3.68
C ASN A 379 22.20 -17.89 3.96
N ILE A 380 21.76 -17.57 5.17
CA ILE A 380 21.45 -16.20 5.60
C ILE A 380 22.29 -15.85 6.82
N GLU A 381 23.18 -14.87 6.69
CA GLU A 381 24.02 -14.35 7.77
C GLU A 381 23.76 -12.85 7.94
N THR A 382 22.88 -12.54 8.90
CA THR A 382 22.38 -11.16 9.10
C THR A 382 22.18 -10.88 10.60
N PRO A 383 23.20 -10.39 11.32
CA PRO A 383 23.17 -10.30 12.79
C PRO A 383 22.11 -9.34 13.34
N LEU A 384 21.77 -8.29 12.60
CA LEU A 384 20.84 -7.24 13.01
C LEU A 384 19.40 -7.49 12.53
N LEU A 385 19.14 -8.65 11.92
CA LEU A 385 17.83 -8.94 11.34
C LEU A 385 16.79 -9.11 12.44
N THR A 386 15.75 -8.28 12.42
CA THR A 386 14.65 -8.30 13.40
C THR A 386 13.38 -8.93 12.84
N GLN A 387 13.19 -8.85 11.51
CA GLN A 387 12.04 -9.39 10.80
C GLN A 387 12.48 -10.29 9.64
N LEU A 388 12.04 -11.55 9.64
CA LEU A 388 12.27 -12.50 8.56
C LEU A 388 10.94 -13.01 8.00
N LYS A 389 10.74 -12.86 6.70
CA LYS A 389 9.75 -13.58 5.92
C LYS A 389 10.44 -14.44 4.87
N LEU A 390 10.35 -15.75 5.01
CA LEU A 390 10.96 -16.71 4.10
C LEU A 390 9.88 -17.64 3.55
N SER A 391 9.75 -17.69 2.23
CA SER A 391 8.73 -18.47 1.53
C SER A 391 9.40 -19.35 0.48
N VAL A 392 9.40 -20.66 0.64
CA VAL A 392 10.12 -21.60 -0.23
C VAL A 392 9.16 -22.66 -0.77
N ASP A 393 9.08 -22.80 -2.10
CA ASP A 393 8.43 -23.93 -2.76
C ASP A 393 9.50 -24.95 -3.20
N ALA A 394 9.68 -25.99 -2.39
CA ALA A 394 10.79 -26.92 -2.52
C ALA A 394 10.46 -28.03 -3.55
N ALA A 395 11.29 -28.15 -4.57
CA ALA A 395 11.27 -29.27 -5.52
C ALA A 395 11.99 -30.51 -4.98
N SER A 396 12.95 -30.30 -4.08
CA SER A 396 13.85 -31.29 -3.49
C SER A 396 14.15 -30.92 -2.03
N ASP A 397 14.96 -31.73 -1.35
CA ASP A 397 15.40 -31.40 0.01
C ASP A 397 16.40 -30.23 -0.04
N ILE A 398 16.05 -29.12 0.61
CA ILE A 398 16.84 -27.89 0.63
C ILE A 398 17.55 -27.76 1.96
N ASN A 399 18.86 -27.54 1.91
CA ASN A 399 19.66 -27.21 3.09
C ASN A 399 19.46 -25.73 3.47
N VAL A 400 19.22 -25.46 4.74
CA VAL A 400 18.88 -24.11 5.22
C VAL A 400 19.72 -23.78 6.45
N SER A 401 20.55 -22.75 6.36
CA SER A 401 21.29 -22.18 7.48
C SER A 401 20.94 -20.71 7.65
N ILE A 402 20.40 -20.35 8.83
CA ILE A 402 19.99 -18.99 9.14
C ILE A 402 20.66 -18.56 10.44
N TRP A 403 21.61 -17.65 10.34
CA TRP A 403 22.21 -16.95 11.46
C TRP A 403 21.65 -15.54 11.56
N ALA A 404 20.63 -15.40 12.40
CA ALA A 404 19.88 -14.15 12.61
C ALA A 404 19.41 -14.05 14.08
N PRO A 405 20.33 -13.79 15.03
CA PRO A 405 20.07 -13.90 16.47
C PRO A 405 19.08 -12.85 17.02
N MET A 406 18.83 -11.77 16.27
CA MET A 406 17.93 -10.68 16.68
C MET A 406 16.50 -10.83 16.13
N VAL A 407 16.19 -11.96 15.45
CA VAL A 407 14.87 -12.15 14.82
C VAL A 407 13.80 -12.33 15.89
N GLU A 408 12.87 -11.37 15.92
CA GLU A 408 11.73 -11.41 16.83
C GLU A 408 10.41 -11.66 16.09
N LYS A 409 10.35 -11.30 14.81
CA LYS A 409 9.17 -11.50 13.94
C LYS A 409 9.55 -12.38 12.77
N VAL A 410 8.98 -13.59 12.77
CA VAL A 410 9.18 -14.57 11.72
C VAL A 410 7.86 -14.92 11.01
N SER A 411 7.93 -15.07 9.70
CA SER A 411 6.94 -15.69 8.81
C SER A 411 7.69 -16.66 7.90
N TYR A 412 7.88 -17.87 8.36
CA TYR A 412 8.65 -18.92 7.68
C TYR A 412 7.68 -19.92 7.04
N TRP A 413 7.78 -20.19 5.75
CA TRP A 413 6.91 -21.13 5.04
C TRP A 413 7.70 -21.97 4.05
N PHE A 414 7.55 -23.28 4.15
CA PHE A 414 8.11 -24.29 3.25
C PHE A 414 6.98 -25.14 2.68
N SER A 415 6.92 -25.26 1.36
CA SER A 415 6.00 -26.11 0.60
C SER A 415 6.74 -27.28 -0.01
N TYR A 416 6.16 -28.48 0.08
CA TYR A 416 6.77 -29.73 -0.39
C TYR A 416 5.88 -30.44 -1.43
N LYS A 417 5.10 -29.70 -2.22
CA LYS A 417 4.07 -30.26 -3.12
C LYS A 417 4.60 -31.33 -4.09
N LYS A 418 5.86 -31.25 -4.50
CA LYS A 418 6.50 -32.23 -5.41
C LYS A 418 7.39 -33.25 -4.70
N LEU A 419 7.79 -32.99 -3.47
CA LEU A 419 8.58 -33.88 -2.63
C LEU A 419 7.74 -34.28 -1.41
N ALA A 420 6.92 -35.32 -1.54
CA ALA A 420 6.13 -35.80 -0.41
C ALA A 420 7.06 -36.34 0.69
N LEU A 421 7.29 -35.53 1.74
CA LEU A 421 8.01 -35.97 2.92
C LEU A 421 7.08 -36.87 3.74
N MET A 422 7.37 -38.17 3.72
CA MET A 422 6.48 -39.20 4.24
C MET A 422 6.81 -39.52 5.69
N PHE A 423 5.76 -39.57 6.51
CA PHE A 423 5.81 -40.12 7.85
C PHE A 423 4.75 -41.21 7.93
N GLY A 424 5.14 -42.40 7.47
CA GLY A 424 4.19 -43.48 7.31
C GLY A 424 3.21 -43.19 6.16
N PHE A 425 1.91 -43.26 6.45
CA PHE A 425 0.81 -42.96 5.52
C PHE A 425 0.54 -41.46 5.32
N TRP A 426 1.21 -40.60 6.09
CA TRP A 426 0.97 -39.17 6.11
C TRP A 426 2.09 -38.41 5.41
N SER A 427 1.73 -37.47 4.54
CA SER A 427 2.70 -36.62 3.85
C SER A 427 2.61 -35.16 4.33
N LEU A 428 3.76 -34.59 4.65
CA LEU A 428 3.87 -33.16 4.98
C LEU A 428 3.82 -32.34 3.69
N GLN A 429 2.76 -31.57 3.52
CA GLN A 429 2.55 -30.71 2.35
C GLN A 429 3.20 -29.33 2.53
N SER A 430 3.12 -28.79 3.74
CA SER A 430 3.84 -27.56 4.09
C SER A 430 4.08 -27.43 5.59
N LEU A 431 5.16 -26.74 5.92
CA LEU A 431 5.52 -26.32 7.27
C LEU A 431 5.52 -24.80 7.31
N ARG A 432 4.87 -24.21 8.32
CA ARG A 432 4.84 -22.76 8.53
C ARG A 432 5.14 -22.41 9.98
N VAL A 433 5.93 -21.36 10.21
CA VAL A 433 6.10 -20.74 11.53
C VAL A 433 5.78 -19.25 11.40
N ASP A 434 4.71 -18.82 12.06
CA ASP A 434 4.27 -17.42 12.05
C ASP A 434 4.37 -16.81 13.43
N THR A 435 4.76 -15.54 13.49
CA THR A 435 4.67 -14.72 14.70
C THR A 435 3.35 -13.98 14.71
N VAL A 436 2.59 -14.14 15.79
CA VAL A 436 1.31 -13.46 15.96
C VAL A 436 1.43 -12.47 17.11
N GLU A 437 1.00 -11.25 16.84
CA GLU A 437 0.98 -10.14 17.79
C GLU A 437 -0.46 -9.96 18.34
N ASN A 438 -0.60 -9.53 19.60
CA ASN A 438 -1.88 -9.21 20.26
C ASN A 438 -2.86 -10.40 20.46
N TYR A 439 -2.39 -11.51 21.04
CA TYR A 439 -3.21 -12.69 21.38
C TYR A 439 -4.06 -12.56 22.67
N LYS A 440 -5.39 -12.45 22.57
CA LYS A 440 -6.30 -12.91 23.65
C LYS A 440 -7.18 -14.03 23.10
N TYR A 441 -7.09 -15.23 23.69
CA TYR A 441 -8.04 -16.31 23.42
C TYR A 441 -9.33 -16.01 24.22
N LYS A 442 -10.45 -15.86 23.53
CA LYS A 442 -11.78 -16.19 24.08
C LYS A 442 -12.36 -17.29 23.19
N ASP A 443 -13.03 -18.24 23.81
CA ASP A 443 -13.36 -19.58 23.28
C ASP A 443 -14.20 -19.66 22.00
N GLU A 444 -14.54 -18.57 21.29
CA GLU A 444 -15.49 -18.62 20.17
C GLU A 444 -15.14 -17.73 18.96
N GLY A 445 -13.86 -17.62 18.61
CA GLY A 445 -13.43 -17.13 17.28
C GLY A 445 -12.78 -15.75 17.21
N LEU A 446 -12.24 -15.43 16.02
CA LEU A 446 -11.40 -14.26 15.73
C LEU A 446 -12.23 -12.98 15.58
N THR A 447 -12.31 -12.14 16.61
CA THR A 447 -12.72 -10.73 16.45
C THR A 447 -11.78 -9.79 17.22
N LYS A 448 -11.48 -8.64 16.59
CA LYS A 448 -10.70 -7.55 17.19
C LYS A 448 -11.66 -6.68 18.00
N GLU A 449 -11.48 -6.58 19.32
CA GLU A 449 -11.54 -5.33 20.10
C GLU A 449 -11.53 -5.55 21.63
N GLY A 450 -11.09 -4.52 22.36
CA GLY A 450 -11.33 -4.34 23.81
C GLY A 450 -10.08 -4.00 24.64
N LYS A 451 -9.86 -2.71 24.89
CA LYS A 451 -8.86 -2.17 25.83
C LYS A 451 -9.17 -2.63 27.27
N ASP A 452 -8.39 -3.58 27.76
CA ASP A 452 -8.20 -3.78 29.21
C ASP A 452 -6.69 -3.82 29.49
N ALA A 453 -6.27 -2.90 30.36
CA ALA A 453 -4.90 -2.66 30.76
C ALA A 453 -4.35 -3.84 31.60
N CYS A 454 -3.05 -4.07 31.46
CA CYS A 454 -2.21 -4.96 32.27
C CYS A 454 -2.25 -6.48 31.95
N SER A 455 -1.89 -6.83 30.70
CA SER A 455 -1.03 -7.98 30.35
C SER A 455 -1.06 -8.16 28.83
N GLN A 456 -0.18 -7.47 28.09
CA GLN A 456 0.06 -7.85 26.69
C GLN A 456 0.61 -9.28 26.70
N PRO A 457 0.05 -10.24 25.94
CA PRO A 457 0.77 -11.49 25.72
C PRO A 457 2.10 -11.16 25.01
N PRO A 458 3.20 -11.85 25.32
CA PRO A 458 4.41 -11.76 24.52
C PRO A 458 4.11 -12.22 23.09
N ARG A 459 4.93 -11.81 22.11
CA ARG A 459 4.86 -12.33 20.74
C ARG A 459 4.86 -13.86 20.79
N VAL A 460 3.90 -14.50 20.15
CA VAL A 460 3.78 -15.97 20.18
C VAL A 460 4.06 -16.52 18.79
N HIS A 461 4.95 -17.51 18.71
CA HIS A 461 5.19 -18.26 17.48
C HIS A 461 4.24 -19.45 17.36
N VAL A 462 3.63 -19.60 16.19
CA VAL A 462 2.69 -20.68 15.86
C VAL A 462 3.32 -21.56 14.80
N LEU A 463 3.53 -22.84 15.12
CA LEU A 463 3.91 -23.85 14.14
C LEU A 463 2.63 -24.39 13.49
N CYS A 464 2.48 -24.20 12.18
CA CYS A 464 1.39 -24.79 11.41
C CYS A 464 1.95 -25.89 10.50
N LEU A 465 1.37 -27.09 10.59
CA LEU A 465 1.71 -28.21 9.70
C LEU A 465 0.49 -28.52 8.84
N GLN A 466 0.67 -28.55 7.53
CA GLN A 466 -0.35 -29.05 6.60
C GLN A 466 0.03 -30.45 6.16
N ILE A 467 -0.84 -31.42 6.47
CA ILE A 467 -0.56 -32.84 6.29
C ILE A 467 -1.73 -33.47 5.56
N SER A 468 -1.43 -34.36 4.62
CA SER A 468 -2.43 -35.11 3.88
C SER A 468 -2.17 -36.61 3.95
N ALA A 469 -3.24 -37.39 3.96
CA ALA A 469 -3.16 -38.81 3.62
C ALA A 469 -2.68 -38.96 2.16
N GLN A 470 -1.70 -39.82 1.91
CA GLN A 470 -1.25 -40.17 0.56
C GLN A 470 -0.94 -41.67 0.46
N ASP A 471 -1.31 -42.27 -0.67
CA ASP A 471 -1.05 -43.68 -0.99
C ASP A 471 0.34 -43.90 -1.64
N GLN A 472 1.11 -42.84 -1.86
CA GLN A 472 2.39 -42.88 -2.58
C GLN A 472 3.59 -42.91 -1.61
N SER A 473 4.67 -43.57 -2.04
CA SER A 473 5.95 -43.57 -1.32
C SER A 473 6.78 -42.33 -1.64
N GLY A 474 7.42 -41.75 -0.63
CA GLY A 474 8.35 -40.64 -0.75
C GLY A 474 9.46 -40.73 0.30
N PRO A 475 10.42 -39.81 0.29
CA PRO A 475 11.50 -39.78 1.28
C PRO A 475 10.94 -39.70 2.71
N VAL A 476 11.57 -40.42 3.63
CA VAL A 476 11.16 -40.43 5.04
C VAL A 476 11.41 -39.05 5.64
N LEU A 477 10.36 -38.46 6.20
CA LEU A 477 10.38 -37.19 6.90
C LEU A 477 11.23 -37.30 8.17
N ASN A 478 12.31 -36.52 8.22
CA ASN A 478 13.05 -36.27 9.45
C ASN A 478 12.55 -34.97 10.09
N PHE A 479 11.55 -35.08 10.96
CA PHE A 479 10.99 -33.93 11.67
C PHE A 479 12.02 -33.13 12.47
N ALA A 480 13.01 -33.79 13.08
CA ALA A 480 14.03 -33.08 13.85
C ALA A 480 14.81 -32.11 12.96
N ARG A 481 15.25 -32.59 11.78
CA ARG A 481 15.96 -31.79 10.79
C ARG A 481 15.10 -30.64 10.25
N GLU A 482 13.82 -30.87 9.94
CA GLU A 482 12.94 -29.79 9.45
C GLU A 482 12.62 -28.73 10.52
N LEU A 483 12.56 -29.11 11.80
CA LEU A 483 12.32 -28.19 12.91
C LEU A 483 13.57 -27.40 13.35
N GLU A 484 14.75 -27.74 12.83
CA GLU A 484 16.00 -26.99 13.03
C GLU A 484 16.20 -25.89 11.99
N LYS A 485 15.51 -25.95 10.85
CA LYS A 485 15.66 -24.96 9.76
C LYS A 485 15.11 -23.55 10.10
N PRO A 486 14.00 -23.38 10.84
CA PRO A 486 13.50 -22.05 11.21
C PRO A 486 14.44 -21.33 12.19
N PRO A 487 14.53 -19.99 12.16
CA PRO A 487 15.42 -19.24 13.06
C PRO A 487 14.95 -19.20 14.52
N VAL A 488 13.69 -19.58 14.78
CA VAL A 488 13.11 -19.62 16.13
C VAL A 488 12.85 -21.07 16.55
N SER A 489 13.21 -21.39 17.79
CA SER A 489 13.08 -22.75 18.32
C SER A 489 11.83 -22.93 19.20
N ASN A 490 11.24 -21.85 19.73
CA ASN A 490 10.12 -21.92 20.66
C ASN A 490 8.79 -21.51 20.00
N PHE A 491 7.87 -22.45 19.83
CA PHE A 491 6.54 -22.24 19.27
C PHE A 491 5.48 -22.92 20.15
N PRO A 492 4.89 -22.22 21.14
CA PRO A 492 3.99 -22.85 22.12
C PRO A 492 2.63 -23.24 21.54
N ILE A 493 2.32 -22.86 20.30
CA ILE A 493 1.07 -23.23 19.63
C ILE A 493 1.40 -24.10 18.41
N LEU A 494 0.83 -25.30 18.38
CA LEU A 494 0.81 -26.18 17.21
C LEU A 494 -0.58 -26.13 16.55
N ALA A 495 -0.62 -25.80 15.26
CA ALA A 495 -1.80 -25.92 14.41
C ALA A 495 -1.62 -27.05 13.40
N LEU A 496 -2.44 -28.09 13.50
CA LEU A 496 -2.46 -29.21 12.57
C LEU A 496 -3.62 -29.03 11.59
N ASN A 497 -3.30 -28.79 10.32
CA ASN A 497 -4.26 -28.75 9.23
C ASN A 497 -4.21 -30.10 8.50
N LEU A 498 -5.20 -30.94 8.75
CA LEU A 498 -5.20 -32.34 8.32
C LEU A 498 -6.21 -32.53 7.19
N ASN A 499 -5.75 -33.06 6.06
CA ASN A 499 -6.60 -33.61 5.02
C ASN A 499 -6.57 -35.14 5.11
N ALA A 500 -7.63 -35.71 5.64
CA ALA A 500 -7.70 -37.13 6.02
C ALA A 500 -9.04 -37.74 5.60
N GLU A 501 -9.53 -37.39 4.42
CA GLU A 501 -10.80 -37.88 3.90
C GLU A 501 -10.86 -39.42 3.99
N GLY A 502 -11.79 -39.95 4.79
CA GLY A 502 -11.92 -41.39 5.02
C GLY A 502 -10.91 -42.07 5.97
N HIS A 503 -10.07 -41.33 6.71
CA HIS A 503 -9.03 -41.92 7.56
C HIS A 503 -9.13 -41.55 9.05
N VAL A 504 -8.67 -42.45 9.93
CA VAL A 504 -8.62 -42.23 11.39
C VAL A 504 -7.38 -41.42 11.75
N LEU A 505 -7.54 -40.42 12.63
CA LEU A 505 -6.49 -39.45 12.99
C LEU A 505 -5.86 -39.66 14.38
N ALA A 506 -6.50 -40.43 15.26
CA ALA A 506 -6.12 -40.49 16.66
C ALA A 506 -4.69 -41.00 16.88
N ALA A 507 -4.30 -42.09 16.19
CA ALA A 507 -2.96 -42.66 16.27
C ALA A 507 -1.90 -41.65 15.78
N PHE A 508 -2.18 -41.02 14.64
CA PHE A 508 -1.31 -40.03 14.03
C PHE A 508 -1.07 -38.80 14.92
N VAL A 509 -2.15 -38.18 15.43
CA VAL A 509 -2.04 -37.00 16.30
C VAL A 509 -1.31 -37.36 17.59
N SER A 510 -1.59 -38.52 18.19
CA SER A 510 -0.89 -39.01 19.37
C SER A 510 0.61 -39.15 19.11
N ARG A 511 0.98 -39.70 17.95
CA ARG A 511 2.38 -39.85 17.54
C ARG A 511 3.08 -38.51 17.33
N ILE A 512 2.41 -37.52 16.72
CA ILE A 512 2.96 -36.17 16.58
C ILE A 512 3.25 -35.56 17.94
N LEU A 513 2.29 -35.63 18.86
CA LEU A 513 2.42 -35.06 20.21
C LEU A 513 3.45 -35.80 21.06
N GLY A 514 3.68 -37.10 20.80
CA GLY A 514 4.70 -37.92 21.45
C GLY A 514 6.13 -37.65 20.96
N MET A 515 6.34 -36.82 19.94
CA MET A 515 7.68 -36.45 19.50
C MET A 515 8.34 -35.51 20.50
N HIS A 516 9.50 -35.89 21.05
CA HIS A 516 10.21 -35.15 22.09
C HIS A 516 10.44 -33.65 21.74
N HIS A 517 10.77 -33.34 20.48
CA HIS A 517 10.97 -31.97 20.00
C HIS A 517 9.72 -31.09 20.06
N LEU A 518 8.54 -31.70 19.95
CA LEU A 518 7.24 -31.02 19.96
C LEU A 518 6.64 -31.04 21.38
N GLN A 519 6.72 -32.18 22.06
CA GLN A 519 6.18 -32.41 23.40
C GLN A 519 6.73 -31.41 24.44
N THR A 520 8.00 -31.04 24.32
CA THR A 520 8.68 -30.13 25.26
C THR A 520 8.35 -28.65 25.01
N ARG A 521 7.79 -28.32 23.84
CA ARG A 521 7.65 -26.93 23.37
C ARG A 521 6.21 -26.47 23.24
N ILE A 522 5.27 -27.39 22.97
CA ILE A 522 3.86 -27.08 22.70
C ILE A 522 3.07 -26.95 24.00
N GLN A 523 2.32 -25.86 24.13
CA GLN A 523 1.38 -25.61 25.22
C GLN A 523 -0.08 -25.66 24.76
N ARG A 524 -0.33 -25.43 23.46
CA ARG A 524 -1.66 -25.42 22.87
C ARG A 524 -1.68 -26.13 21.53
N LEU A 525 -2.72 -26.94 21.33
CA LEU A 525 -2.98 -27.64 20.08
C LEU A 525 -4.26 -27.11 19.45
N LYS A 526 -4.19 -26.76 18.17
CA LYS A 526 -5.34 -26.50 17.31
C LYS A 526 -5.36 -27.55 16.20
N VAL A 527 -6.44 -28.30 16.07
CA VAL A 527 -6.63 -29.25 14.97
C VAL A 527 -7.71 -28.70 14.05
N VAL A 528 -7.41 -28.61 12.76
CA VAL A 528 -8.34 -28.20 11.70
C VAL A 528 -8.42 -29.32 10.70
N LEU A 529 -9.63 -29.81 10.44
CA LEU A 529 -9.89 -30.84 9.45
C LEU A 529 -10.33 -30.17 8.14
N CYS A 530 -9.47 -30.27 7.13
CA CYS A 530 -9.79 -29.83 5.77
C CYS A 530 -10.61 -30.93 5.09
N SER A 531 -11.70 -30.57 4.40
CA SER A 531 -12.55 -31.49 3.62
C SER A 531 -13.06 -32.72 4.41
N TRP A 532 -13.62 -32.49 5.60
CA TRP A 532 -14.29 -33.56 6.35
C TRP A 532 -15.67 -33.87 5.76
N SER A 533 -15.89 -35.13 5.34
CA SER A 533 -17.20 -35.64 4.94
C SER A 533 -17.65 -36.72 5.95
N GLU A 534 -18.83 -36.56 6.56
CA GLU A 534 -19.39 -37.52 7.53
C GLU A 534 -19.59 -38.95 6.94
N MET A 535 -19.50 -39.09 5.62
CA MET A 535 -19.88 -40.31 4.89
C MET A 535 -18.71 -41.25 4.56
N SER A 536 -17.45 -40.86 4.77
CA SER A 536 -16.30 -41.71 4.43
C SER A 536 -15.82 -42.52 5.65
N LYS A 537 -16.26 -43.78 5.76
CA LYS A 537 -15.76 -44.71 6.80
C LYS A 537 -14.39 -45.27 6.39
N CYS A 538 -13.45 -45.21 7.33
CA CYS A 538 -12.16 -45.85 7.16
C CYS A 538 -12.28 -47.36 6.98
N VAL A 539 -11.57 -47.92 6.00
CA VAL A 539 -11.63 -49.34 5.66
C VAL A 539 -10.99 -50.18 6.78
N LYS A 540 -11.56 -51.35 7.07
CA LYS A 540 -10.96 -52.32 8.02
C LYS A 540 -9.57 -52.71 7.52
N HIS A 541 -8.55 -52.60 8.38
CA HIS A 541 -7.12 -52.77 8.05
C HIS A 541 -6.49 -51.64 7.22
N CYS A 542 -7.02 -50.42 7.27
CA CYS A 542 -6.35 -49.25 6.73
C CYS A 542 -4.93 -49.09 7.31
N PRO A 543 -3.91 -48.82 6.48
CA PRO A 543 -2.55 -48.53 6.93
C PRO A 543 -2.53 -47.39 7.96
N CYS A 544 -3.42 -46.40 7.82
CA CYS A 544 -3.56 -45.28 8.75
C CYS A 544 -3.79 -45.65 10.23
N ASN A 545 -4.15 -46.89 10.54
CA ASN A 545 -4.33 -47.38 11.92
C ASN A 545 -3.15 -48.23 12.44
N GLU A 546 -2.07 -48.38 11.66
CA GLU A 546 -0.86 -49.05 12.11
C GLU A 546 -0.10 -48.19 13.14
N PRO A 547 0.59 -48.79 14.12
CA PRO A 547 1.38 -48.04 15.11
C PRO A 547 2.49 -47.17 14.51
N LYS A 548 2.91 -47.52 13.28
CA LYS A 548 3.93 -46.82 12.50
C LYS A 548 3.37 -45.66 11.66
N ASN A 549 2.08 -45.33 11.77
CA ASN A 549 1.40 -44.29 11.00
C ASN A 549 0.82 -43.21 11.91
#